data_AF-A0A933NGC7-F1
#
_entry.id   AF-A0A933NGC7-F1
#
_cell.length_a   1.000
_cell.length_b   1.000
_cell.length_c   1.000
_cell.angle_alpha   90.00
_cell.angle_beta   90.00
_cell.angle_gamma   90.00
#
_symmetry.space_group_name_H-M   'P 1'
#
loop_
_entity.id
_entity.type
_entity.pdbx_description
1 polymer ?
#
loop_
_entity_poly.entity_id
_entity_poly.type
_entity_poly.pdbx_seq_one_letter_code
_entity_poly.pdbx_strand_id
1 'polypeptide(L)'
;MTSILSDLRALCLEGRQLAFSLRKATKQPGTDSTTRSRGATRLSQLKSRCLELVKRLQASRGLSATEQAQARKELAGIGTALREIEKHVGIADAGGSRFRALRSHVTGGWPTTHLPPVIDPAARVVPDGGPSGGVAVTPRPGSSEPESSGIVVEDGAPAAPVQARCPVCAEPVGKPRMECPRCGVTHHVECWSYSGGCAIFGCRRAR
;
A
#
# COMPACT_ATOMS: atom_id res chain seq x y z
N MET A 1 4.61 10.95 14.71
CA MET A 1 4.29 9.50 14.63
C MET A 1 3.92 9.03 13.23
N THR A 2 3.45 9.92 12.33
CA THR A 2 3.27 9.66 10.88
C THR A 2 4.51 9.11 10.17
N SER A 3 5.72 9.43 10.66
CA SER A 3 6.98 8.95 10.08
C SER A 3 7.10 7.43 10.05
N ILE A 4 6.64 6.67 11.05
CA ILE A 4 6.83 5.21 11.07
C ILE A 4 5.97 4.52 9.99
N LEU A 5 4.72 4.95 9.85
CA LEU A 5 3.82 4.41 8.81
C LEU A 5 4.28 4.82 7.41
N SER A 6 4.79 6.03 7.24
CA SER A 6 5.40 6.46 5.98
C SER A 6 6.64 5.63 5.64
N ASP A 7 7.52 5.36 6.62
CA ASP A 7 8.70 4.50 6.45
C ASP A 7 8.30 3.07 6.03
N LEU A 8 7.25 2.50 6.65
CA LEU A 8 6.71 1.19 6.30
C LEU A 8 6.18 1.18 4.86
N ARG A 9 5.40 2.19 4.46
CA ARG A 9 4.86 2.30 3.09
C ARG A 9 5.98 2.43 2.06
N ALA A 10 7.01 3.23 2.36
CA ALA A 10 8.18 3.38 1.51
C ALA A 10 8.93 2.05 1.33
N LEU A 11 9.18 1.31 2.43
CA LEU A 11 9.78 -0.03 2.35
C LEU A 11 8.91 -1.04 1.58
N CYS A 12 7.59 -0.97 1.75
CA CYS A 12 6.65 -1.81 1.03
C CYS A 12 6.69 -1.55 -0.48
N LEU A 13 6.82 -0.29 -0.89
CA LEU A 13 6.98 0.09 -2.29
C LEU A 13 8.33 -0.38 -2.84
N GLU A 14 9.42 -0.14 -2.10
CA GLU A 14 10.77 -0.57 -2.49
C GLU A 14 10.86 -2.09 -2.66
N GLY A 15 10.28 -2.86 -1.73
CA GLY A 15 10.20 -4.32 -1.84
C GLY A 15 9.42 -4.78 -3.07
N ARG A 16 8.31 -4.13 -3.40
CA ARG A 16 7.54 -4.45 -4.62
C ARG A 16 8.32 -4.12 -5.91
N GLN A 17 8.99 -2.97 -5.95
CA GLN A 17 9.82 -2.57 -7.09
C GLN A 17 11.01 -3.52 -7.30
N LEU A 18 11.65 -3.96 -6.21
CA LEU A 18 12.73 -4.95 -6.27
C LEU A 18 12.22 -6.31 -6.76
N ALA A 19 11.08 -6.78 -6.24
CA ALA A 19 10.44 -8.02 -6.69
C ALA A 19 10.11 -7.98 -8.19
N PHE A 20 9.55 -6.87 -8.66
CA PHE A 20 9.24 -6.67 -10.07
C PHE A 20 10.51 -6.65 -10.94
N SER A 21 11.54 -5.92 -10.51
CA SER A 21 12.83 -5.85 -11.22
C SER A 21 13.47 -7.23 -11.35
N LEU A 22 13.44 -8.03 -10.28
CA LEU A 22 13.98 -9.39 -10.29
C LEU A 22 13.16 -10.33 -11.17
N ARG A 23 11.82 -10.27 -11.14
CA ARG A 23 10.94 -11.01 -12.06
C ARG A 23 11.21 -10.67 -13.52
N LYS A 24 11.48 -9.40 -13.82
CA LYS A 24 11.80 -8.95 -15.18
C LYS A 24 13.16 -9.48 -15.60
N ALA A 25 14.15 -9.43 -14.71
CA ALA A 25 15.46 -9.99 -14.97
C ALA A 25 15.36 -11.49 -15.25
N THR A 26 14.74 -12.30 -14.39
CA THR A 26 14.69 -13.77 -14.54
C THR A 26 14.03 -14.27 -15.82
N LYS A 27 13.25 -13.44 -16.53
CA LYS A 27 12.67 -13.77 -17.83
C LYS A 27 13.63 -13.56 -19.01
N GLN A 28 14.71 -12.80 -18.85
CA GLN A 28 15.67 -12.58 -19.93
C GLN A 28 16.71 -13.70 -19.96
N PRO A 29 16.87 -14.42 -21.08
CA PRO A 29 17.95 -15.39 -21.22
C PRO A 29 19.29 -14.67 -21.09
N GLY A 30 20.20 -15.23 -20.28
CA GLY A 30 21.53 -14.64 -20.03
C GLY A 30 21.60 -13.69 -18.83
N THR A 31 20.66 -13.71 -17.88
CA THR A 31 20.84 -12.91 -16.65
C THR A 31 22.12 -13.22 -15.91
N ASP A 32 23.00 -12.22 -15.86
CA ASP A 32 24.29 -12.28 -15.19
C ASP A 32 24.16 -12.54 -13.69
N SER A 33 25.11 -13.31 -13.16
CA SER A 33 25.32 -13.54 -11.72
C SER A 33 25.37 -12.22 -10.92
N THR A 34 25.83 -11.14 -11.54
CA THR A 34 25.85 -9.77 -11.02
C THR A 34 24.46 -9.24 -10.64
N THR A 35 23.43 -9.55 -11.42
CA THR A 35 22.06 -9.09 -11.12
C THR A 35 21.51 -9.83 -9.89
N ARG A 36 21.79 -11.13 -9.79
CA ARG A 36 21.43 -11.94 -8.62
C ARG A 36 22.17 -11.49 -7.35
N SER A 37 23.47 -11.19 -7.44
CA SER A 37 24.24 -10.72 -6.28
C SER A 37 23.76 -9.35 -5.79
N ARG A 38 23.50 -8.39 -6.71
CA ARG A 38 22.89 -7.10 -6.36
C ARG A 38 21.51 -7.26 -5.74
N GLY A 39 20.70 -8.16 -6.28
CA GLY A 39 19.39 -8.52 -5.72
C GLY A 39 19.49 -9.04 -4.28
N ALA A 40 20.47 -9.93 -4.03
CA ALA A 40 20.74 -10.48 -2.70
C ALA A 40 21.16 -9.41 -1.69
N THR A 41 22.05 -8.50 -2.07
CA THR A 41 22.49 -7.39 -1.20
C THR A 41 21.32 -6.48 -0.85
N ARG A 42 20.50 -6.08 -1.83
CA ARG A 42 19.33 -5.23 -1.58
C ARG A 42 18.28 -5.94 -0.73
N LEU A 43 18.07 -7.24 -0.94
CA LEU A 43 17.21 -8.05 -0.09
C LEU A 43 17.68 -8.03 1.37
N SER A 44 18.99 -8.23 1.60
CA SER A 44 19.58 -8.18 2.95
C SER A 44 19.36 -6.81 3.61
N GLN A 45 19.58 -5.72 2.89
CA GLN A 45 19.33 -4.36 3.37
C GLN A 45 17.85 -4.13 3.72
N LEU A 46 16.92 -4.58 2.86
CA LEU A 46 15.48 -4.44 3.09
C LEU A 46 15.06 -5.20 4.36
N LYS A 47 15.61 -6.41 4.58
CA LYS A 47 15.36 -7.22 5.78
C LYS A 47 15.84 -6.51 7.05
N SER A 48 17.05 -5.95 7.04
CA SER A 48 17.61 -5.21 8.18
C SER A 48 16.77 -3.97 8.52
N ARG A 49 16.36 -3.19 7.51
CA ARG A 49 15.49 -2.02 7.72
C ARG A 49 14.11 -2.40 8.24
N CYS A 50 13.54 -3.50 7.74
CA CYS A 50 12.26 -4.01 8.22
C CYS A 50 12.33 -4.43 9.70
N LEU A 51 13.40 -5.14 10.10
CA LEU A 51 13.65 -5.51 11.49
C LEU A 51 13.73 -4.28 12.40
N GLU A 52 14.43 -3.24 11.96
CA GLU A 52 14.59 -2.01 12.73
C GLU A 52 13.25 -1.27 12.92
N LEU A 53 12.42 -1.20 11.88
CA LEU A 53 11.07 -0.63 12.01
C LEU A 53 10.17 -1.44 12.94
N VAL A 54 10.27 -2.77 12.92
CA VAL A 54 9.51 -3.62 13.86
C VAL A 54 9.93 -3.34 15.29
N LYS A 55 11.22 -3.20 15.57
CA LYS A 55 11.70 -2.80 16.90
C LYS A 55 11.19 -1.42 17.32
N ARG A 56 11.24 -0.43 16.41
CA ARG A 56 10.70 0.92 16.66
C ARG A 56 9.20 0.89 16.96
N LEU A 57 8.43 0.08 16.22
CA LEU A 57 7.00 -0.12 16.46
C LEU A 57 6.71 -0.77 17.82
N GLN A 58 7.51 -1.76 18.21
CA GLN A 58 7.38 -2.39 19.52
C GLN A 58 7.74 -1.45 20.68
N ALA A 59 8.71 -0.57 20.47
CA ALA A 59 9.11 0.43 21.46
C ALA A 59 8.10 1.58 21.61
N SER A 60 7.29 1.86 20.59
CA SER A 60 6.26 2.92 20.64
C SER A 60 5.04 2.48 21.45
N ARG A 61 4.98 2.92 22.71
CA ARG A 61 3.86 2.66 23.64
C ARG A 61 2.58 3.47 23.40
N GLY A 62 2.57 4.36 22.41
CA GLY A 62 1.48 5.33 22.17
C GLY A 62 0.68 5.14 20.89
N LEU A 63 0.84 4.03 20.17
CA LEU A 63 0.09 3.79 18.94
C LEU A 63 -1.37 3.44 19.25
N SER A 64 -2.30 4.13 18.60
CA SER A 64 -3.71 3.77 18.62
C SER A 64 -3.94 2.37 18.02
N ALA A 65 -5.04 1.72 18.41
CA ALA A 65 -5.38 0.39 17.89
C ALA A 65 -5.49 0.35 16.35
N THR A 66 -5.99 1.43 15.74
CA THR A 66 -6.09 1.58 14.28
C THR A 66 -4.71 1.70 13.62
N GLU A 67 -3.79 2.46 14.20
CA GLU A 67 -2.41 2.56 13.71
C GLU A 67 -1.66 1.23 13.85
N GLN A 68 -1.86 0.51 14.96
CA GLN A 68 -1.27 -0.83 15.14
C GLN A 68 -1.82 -1.82 14.10
N ALA A 69 -3.13 -1.80 13.84
CA ALA A 69 -3.76 -2.63 12.82
C ALA A 69 -3.23 -2.29 11.41
N GLN A 70 -3.08 -1.00 11.09
CA GLN A 70 -2.51 -0.57 9.82
C GLN A 70 -1.05 -0.99 9.68
N ALA A 71 -0.23 -0.81 10.72
CA ALA A 71 1.17 -1.24 10.72
C ALA A 71 1.31 -2.75 10.50
N ARG A 72 0.44 -3.57 11.14
CA ARG A 72 0.39 -5.03 10.91
C ARG A 72 0.05 -5.36 9.46
N LYS A 73 -0.92 -4.66 8.86
CA LYS A 73 -1.29 -4.84 7.44
C LYS A 73 -0.12 -4.54 6.51
N GLU A 74 0.60 -3.45 6.73
CA GLU A 74 1.78 -3.09 5.92
C GLU A 74 2.92 -4.10 6.09
N LEU A 75 3.21 -4.54 7.32
CA LEU A 75 4.23 -5.56 7.61
C LEU A 75 3.90 -6.90 6.93
N ALA A 76 2.63 -7.31 6.90
CA ALA A 76 2.19 -8.49 6.17
C ALA A 76 2.42 -8.36 4.64
N GLY A 77 2.21 -7.16 4.09
CA GLY A 77 2.52 -6.82 2.71
C GLY A 77 4.02 -6.95 2.39
N ILE A 78 4.87 -6.35 3.23
CA ILE A 78 6.34 -6.45 3.13
C ILE A 78 6.79 -7.91 3.20
N GLY A 79 6.26 -8.68 4.15
CA GLY A 79 6.58 -10.10 4.29
C GLY A 79 6.25 -10.93 3.04
N THR A 80 5.18 -10.56 2.33
CA THR A 80 4.80 -11.22 1.06
C THR A 80 5.74 -10.84 -0.08
N ALA A 81 6.11 -9.56 -0.21
CA ALA A 81 7.07 -9.10 -1.20
C ALA A 81 8.46 -9.74 -1.00
N LEU A 82 8.91 -9.86 0.25
CA LEU A 82 10.18 -10.49 0.59
C LEU A 82 10.23 -11.98 0.21
N ARG A 83 9.16 -12.73 0.47
CA ARG A 83 9.05 -14.14 0.01
C ARG A 83 9.18 -14.26 -1.50
N GLU A 84 8.55 -13.34 -2.22
CA GLU A 84 8.61 -13.35 -3.67
C GLU A 84 10.03 -13.07 -4.16
N ILE A 85 10.71 -12.09 -3.58
CA ILE A 85 12.11 -11.80 -3.90
C ILE A 85 13.00 -13.02 -3.63
N GLU A 86 12.85 -13.68 -2.47
CA GLU A 86 13.64 -14.87 -2.11
C GLU A 86 13.54 -15.98 -3.17
N LYS A 87 12.35 -16.22 -3.72
CA LYS A 87 12.14 -17.19 -4.80
C LYS A 87 12.97 -16.85 -6.06
N HIS A 88 13.06 -15.57 -6.42
CA HIS A 88 13.78 -15.15 -7.64
C HIS A 88 15.30 -15.08 -7.45
N VAL A 89 15.77 -14.78 -6.24
CA VAL A 89 17.22 -14.72 -5.98
C VAL A 89 17.82 -16.13 -5.85
N GLY A 90 17.00 -17.15 -5.58
CA GLY A 90 17.45 -18.53 -5.45
C GLY A 90 18.29 -18.79 -4.20
N ILE A 91 18.19 -17.92 -3.19
CA ILE A 91 18.81 -18.13 -1.88
C ILE A 91 17.86 -19.02 -1.08
N ALA A 92 17.97 -20.32 -1.29
CA ALA A 92 17.47 -21.29 -0.35
C ALA A 92 18.35 -21.22 0.92
N ASP A 93 17.82 -20.60 1.96
CA ASP A 93 18.07 -20.95 3.37
C ASP A 93 19.36 -20.55 4.12
N ALA A 94 20.37 -19.87 3.56
CA ALA A 94 21.54 -19.49 4.40
C ALA A 94 21.21 -18.48 5.54
N GLY A 95 20.07 -17.78 5.48
CA GLY A 95 19.65 -16.79 6.49
C GLY A 95 18.24 -17.00 7.07
N GLY A 96 17.66 -18.20 6.88
CA GLY A 96 16.23 -18.46 7.13
C GLY A 96 15.77 -18.24 8.57
N SER A 97 16.61 -18.50 9.57
CA SER A 97 16.20 -18.57 10.98
C SER A 97 15.74 -17.21 11.54
N ARG A 98 16.47 -16.12 11.28
CA ARG A 98 16.11 -14.77 11.76
C ARG A 98 14.84 -14.25 11.12
N PHE A 99 14.61 -14.60 9.85
CA PHE A 99 13.41 -14.18 9.13
C PHE A 99 12.19 -15.04 9.48
N ARG A 100 12.40 -16.32 9.82
CA ARG A 100 11.36 -17.19 10.40
C ARG A 100 10.87 -16.62 11.73
N ALA A 101 11.79 -16.13 12.58
CA ALA A 101 11.44 -15.45 13.82
C ALA A 101 10.66 -14.13 13.56
N LEU A 102 11.12 -13.30 12.61
CA LEU A 102 10.36 -12.10 12.20
C LEU A 102 8.97 -12.46 11.69
N ARG A 103 8.86 -13.53 10.87
CA ARG A 103 7.58 -14.04 10.38
C ARG A 103 6.69 -14.46 11.55
N SER A 104 7.20 -15.22 12.51
CA SER A 104 6.44 -15.58 13.71
C SER A 104 5.98 -14.35 14.49
N HIS A 105 6.77 -13.27 14.56
CA HIS A 105 6.35 -12.02 15.17
C HIS A 105 5.28 -11.26 14.36
N VAL A 106 5.30 -11.34 13.03
CA VAL A 106 4.34 -10.64 12.17
C VAL A 106 3.04 -11.43 12.00
N THR A 107 3.11 -12.75 11.83
CA THR A 107 1.96 -13.62 11.52
C THR A 107 1.51 -14.48 12.69
N GLY A 108 2.38 -14.81 13.64
CA GLY A 108 2.12 -15.76 14.73
C GLY A 108 1.35 -15.19 15.93
N GLY A 109 0.68 -14.05 15.75
CA GLY A 109 0.11 -13.29 16.86
C GLY A 109 1.22 -12.57 17.61
N TRP A 110 1.12 -11.24 17.67
CA TRP A 110 1.89 -10.53 18.69
C TRP A 110 1.48 -11.12 20.04
N PRO A 111 2.42 -11.48 20.93
CA PRO A 111 2.07 -12.01 22.24
C PRO A 111 1.17 -10.98 22.92
N THR A 112 -0.14 -11.26 22.96
CA THR A 112 -1.13 -10.47 23.68
C THR A 112 -0.79 -10.42 25.16
N THR A 113 0.04 -11.35 25.63
CA THR A 113 0.59 -11.45 26.98
C THR A 113 1.58 -10.35 27.39
N HIS A 114 2.09 -9.52 26.46
CA HIS A 114 2.99 -8.41 26.80
C HIS A 114 2.39 -7.02 26.65
N LEU A 115 1.12 -6.88 26.23
CA LEU A 115 0.44 -5.64 26.56
C LEU A 115 0.23 -5.66 28.07
N PRO A 116 0.70 -4.64 28.83
CA PRO A 116 0.20 -4.48 30.18
C PRO A 116 -1.32 -4.50 30.09
N PRO A 117 -2.04 -5.17 31.01
CA PRO A 117 -3.49 -5.08 31.03
C PRO A 117 -3.83 -3.61 30.91
N VAL A 118 -4.73 -3.26 29.98
CA VAL A 118 -5.33 -1.93 29.98
C VAL A 118 -6.00 -1.86 31.35
N ILE A 119 -5.30 -1.30 32.33
CA ILE A 119 -5.86 -0.95 33.60
C ILE A 119 -6.83 0.14 33.21
N ASP A 120 -8.09 -0.26 33.10
CA ASP A 120 -9.18 0.66 32.89
C ASP A 120 -9.10 1.67 34.06
N PRO A 121 -8.76 2.95 33.82
CA PRO A 121 -8.70 3.93 34.89
C PRO A 121 -10.07 4.14 35.54
N ALA A 122 -11.14 3.57 34.98
CA ALA A 122 -12.47 3.53 35.55
C ALA A 122 -12.75 2.30 36.44
N ALA A 123 -11.85 1.31 36.55
CA ALA A 123 -11.99 0.19 37.49
C ALA A 123 -11.66 0.61 38.93
N ARG A 124 -12.36 1.63 39.42
CA ARG A 124 -12.57 1.81 40.86
C ARG A 124 -13.56 0.75 41.31
N VAL A 125 -13.16 -0.01 42.33
CA VAL A 125 -14.03 -0.86 43.14
C VAL A 125 -15.27 -0.05 43.53
N VAL A 126 -16.42 -0.41 42.95
CA VAL A 126 -17.73 0.06 43.40
C VAL A 126 -18.22 -0.99 44.40
N PRO A 127 -18.41 -0.66 45.69
CA PRO A 127 -19.07 -1.56 46.62
C PRO A 127 -20.56 -1.69 46.26
N ASP A 128 -21.07 -2.89 46.53
CA ASP A 128 -22.45 -3.38 46.38
C ASP A 128 -23.55 -2.40 46.84
N GLY A 129 -24.63 -2.32 46.05
CA GLY A 129 -25.96 -1.96 46.55
C GLY A 129 -26.74 -0.89 45.77
N GLY A 130 -27.86 -1.28 45.16
CA GLY A 130 -29.06 -0.42 45.07
C GLY A 130 -29.76 -0.32 43.70
N PRO A 131 -31.10 -0.22 43.67
CA PRO A 131 -31.93 -0.68 42.56
C PRO A 131 -32.26 0.39 41.50
N SER A 132 -32.57 -0.12 40.30
CA SER A 132 -33.57 0.37 39.33
C SER A 132 -33.94 1.86 39.40
N GLY A 133 -33.21 2.69 38.66
CA GLY A 133 -33.60 4.08 38.35
C GLY A 133 -33.34 4.36 36.87
N GLY A 134 -34.41 4.60 36.11
CA GLY A 134 -34.37 4.84 34.67
C GLY A 134 -33.46 6.01 34.27
N VAL A 135 -32.59 5.77 33.29
CA VAL A 135 -31.74 6.82 32.73
C VAL A 135 -32.52 7.53 31.62
N ALA A 136 -32.84 8.79 31.87
CA ALA A 136 -33.36 9.71 30.88
C ALA A 136 -32.36 9.87 29.73
N VAL A 137 -32.83 9.65 28.50
CA VAL A 137 -32.11 9.93 27.27
C VAL A 137 -31.93 11.45 27.17
N THR A 138 -30.72 11.94 27.43
CA THR A 138 -30.38 13.34 27.12
C THR A 138 -30.13 13.47 25.62
N PRO A 139 -30.77 14.42 24.92
CA PRO A 139 -30.46 14.70 23.53
C PRO A 139 -29.03 15.25 23.41
N ARG A 140 -28.27 14.64 22.51
CA ARG A 140 -26.88 14.96 22.21
C ARG A 140 -26.81 16.36 21.56
N PRO A 141 -26.16 17.36 22.18
CA PRO A 141 -26.04 18.68 21.58
C PRO A 141 -24.95 18.68 20.51
N GLY A 142 -25.29 19.19 19.33
CA GLY A 142 -24.36 19.83 18.41
C GLY A 142 -23.50 18.90 17.54
N SER A 143 -24.12 18.17 16.62
CA SER A 143 -23.45 17.84 15.36
C SER A 143 -23.51 19.07 14.47
N SER A 144 -22.45 19.88 14.47
CA SER A 144 -22.20 20.87 13.43
C SER A 144 -21.89 20.11 12.13
N GLU A 145 -22.91 20.02 11.27
CA GLU A 145 -22.78 19.52 9.91
C GLU A 145 -21.72 20.35 9.16
N PRO A 146 -20.77 19.72 8.46
CA PRO A 146 -19.88 20.47 7.59
C PRO A 146 -20.71 21.09 6.47
N GLU A 147 -20.71 22.42 6.39
CA GLU A 147 -21.34 23.18 5.32
C GLU A 147 -20.97 22.57 3.97
N SER A 148 -21.98 22.01 3.31
CA SER A 148 -21.87 21.50 1.96
C SER A 148 -21.60 22.69 1.04
N SER A 149 -20.34 22.89 0.65
CA SER A 149 -20.01 23.77 -0.46
C SER A 149 -20.65 23.19 -1.72
N GLY A 150 -21.84 23.70 -2.05
CA GLY A 150 -22.55 23.37 -3.27
C GLY A 150 -21.67 23.66 -4.48
N ILE A 151 -21.52 22.66 -5.36
CA ILE A 151 -20.85 22.84 -6.65
C ILE A 151 -21.76 23.74 -7.48
N VAL A 152 -21.41 25.02 -7.60
CA VAL A 152 -22.08 25.94 -8.51
C VAL A 152 -21.63 25.57 -9.93
N VAL A 153 -22.54 24.99 -10.71
CA VAL A 153 -22.30 24.77 -12.14
C VAL A 153 -22.66 26.06 -12.84
N GLU A 154 -21.65 26.85 -13.18
CA GLU A 154 -21.85 28.04 -14.01
C GLU A 154 -22.06 27.60 -15.47
N ASP A 155 -23.11 28.12 -16.11
CA ASP A 155 -23.40 27.93 -17.54
C ASP A 155 -22.33 28.63 -18.40
N GLY A 156 -21.16 28.00 -18.48
CA GLY A 156 -20.03 28.46 -19.26
C GLY A 156 -20.28 28.30 -20.76
N ALA A 157 -20.00 29.37 -21.51
CA ALA A 157 -19.97 29.40 -22.97
C ALA A 157 -19.27 28.15 -23.57
N PRO A 158 -19.69 27.67 -24.75
CA PRO A 158 -19.19 26.42 -25.33
C PRO A 158 -17.67 26.45 -25.44
N ALA A 159 -17.01 25.70 -24.57
CA ALA A 159 -15.56 25.60 -24.52
C ALA A 159 -15.03 25.09 -25.87
N ALA A 160 -13.98 25.72 -26.37
CA ALA A 160 -13.30 25.31 -27.58
C ALA A 160 -13.01 23.79 -27.55
N PRO A 161 -13.05 23.09 -28.71
CA PRO A 161 -12.90 21.65 -28.75
C PRO A 161 -11.58 21.23 -28.12
N VAL A 162 -11.68 20.49 -27.01
CA VAL A 162 -10.52 20.00 -26.28
C VAL A 162 -9.77 19.03 -27.17
N GLN A 163 -8.51 19.35 -27.51
CA GLN A 163 -7.68 18.46 -28.32
C GLN A 163 -7.42 17.17 -27.54
N ALA A 164 -7.77 16.02 -28.15
CA ALA A 164 -7.50 14.72 -27.56
C ALA A 164 -5.99 14.53 -27.34
N ARG A 165 -5.59 14.06 -26.15
CA ARG A 165 -4.20 13.74 -25.80
C ARG A 165 -3.98 12.23 -25.75
N CYS A 166 -2.83 11.76 -26.22
CA CYS A 166 -2.53 10.33 -26.20
C CYS A 166 -2.22 9.88 -24.77
N PRO A 167 -2.82 8.78 -24.27
CA PRO A 167 -2.56 8.29 -22.92
C PRO A 167 -1.15 7.68 -22.74
N VAL A 168 -0.41 7.44 -23.83
CA VAL A 168 0.93 6.85 -23.79
C VAL A 168 2.01 7.91 -23.62
N CYS A 169 1.95 8.99 -24.39
CA CYS A 169 2.98 10.05 -24.38
C CYS A 169 2.50 11.39 -23.80
N ALA A 170 1.20 11.53 -23.49
CA ALA A 170 0.55 12.76 -23.00
C ALA A 170 0.53 13.95 -23.99
N GLU A 171 1.01 13.77 -25.22
CA GLU A 171 1.00 14.78 -26.28
C GLU A 171 -0.35 14.84 -27.03
N PRO A 172 -0.73 16.00 -27.61
CA PRO A 172 -1.94 16.14 -28.42
C PRO A 172 -1.89 15.24 -29.66
N VAL A 173 -3.04 14.67 -30.02
CA VAL A 173 -3.15 13.70 -31.11
C VAL A 173 -3.62 14.39 -32.40
N GLY A 174 -2.66 14.64 -33.28
CA GLY A 174 -2.89 15.04 -34.67
C GLY A 174 -3.34 13.87 -35.57
N LYS A 175 -3.53 14.13 -36.87
CA LYS A 175 -3.70 13.06 -37.88
C LYS A 175 -2.32 12.63 -38.40
N PRO A 176 -2.07 11.33 -38.67
CA PRO A 176 -2.99 10.19 -38.50
C PRO A 176 -3.12 9.72 -37.04
N ARG A 177 -4.31 9.23 -36.69
CA ARG A 177 -4.63 8.76 -35.34
C ARG A 177 -5.44 7.46 -35.36
N MET A 178 -5.28 6.67 -34.32
CA MET A 178 -6.05 5.44 -34.10
C MET A 178 -6.99 5.65 -32.94
N GLU A 179 -8.26 5.31 -33.14
CA GLU A 179 -9.25 5.32 -32.07
C GLU A 179 -9.50 3.89 -31.59
N CYS A 180 -9.53 3.68 -30.27
CA CYS A 180 -9.89 2.38 -29.74
C CYS A 180 -11.39 2.13 -29.97
N PRO A 181 -11.81 1.11 -30.76
CA PRO A 181 -13.24 0.90 -31.03
C PRO A 181 -14.02 0.34 -29.83
N ARG A 182 -13.37 0.20 -28.67
CA ARG A 182 -14.02 -0.23 -27.42
C ARG A 182 -14.25 0.91 -26.45
N CYS A 183 -13.31 1.85 -26.34
CA CYS A 183 -13.37 2.94 -25.35
C CYS A 183 -13.31 4.34 -25.97
N GLY A 184 -13.21 4.45 -27.29
CA GLY A 184 -13.14 5.74 -28.00
C GLY A 184 -11.83 6.51 -27.80
N VAL A 185 -10.89 6.01 -27.00
CA VAL A 185 -9.66 6.76 -26.71
C VAL A 185 -8.74 6.80 -27.92
N THR A 186 -8.31 8.02 -28.24
CA THR A 186 -7.44 8.32 -29.37
C THR A 186 -5.96 8.13 -29.00
N HIS A 187 -5.21 7.47 -29.88
CA HIS A 187 -3.78 7.21 -29.76
C HIS A 187 -3.07 7.64 -31.04
N HIS A 188 -1.78 7.97 -30.94
CA HIS A 188 -0.91 8.00 -32.12
C HIS A 188 -0.77 6.59 -32.69
N VAL A 189 -0.64 6.47 -34.01
CA VAL A 189 -0.44 5.17 -34.70
C VAL A 189 0.79 4.45 -34.15
N GLU A 190 1.87 5.20 -33.89
CA GLU A 190 3.12 4.70 -33.32
C GLU A 190 2.92 4.19 -31.89
N CYS A 191 2.29 4.98 -31.02
CA CYS A 191 2.00 4.60 -29.63
C CYS A 191 1.08 3.37 -29.56
N TRP A 192 0.07 3.29 -30.43
CA TRP A 192 -0.81 2.13 -30.54
C TRP A 192 -0.03 0.86 -30.92
N SER A 193 0.90 0.98 -31.87
CA SER A 193 1.73 -0.13 -32.34
C SER A 193 2.76 -0.55 -31.29
N TYR A 194 3.37 0.42 -30.62
CA TYR A 194 4.33 0.23 -29.52
C TYR A 194 3.70 -0.48 -28.33
N SER A 195 2.53 -0.02 -27.86
CA SER A 195 1.78 -0.70 -26.80
C SER A 195 1.08 -1.97 -27.29
N GLY A 196 1.00 -2.15 -28.62
CA GLY A 196 0.28 -3.21 -29.30
C GLY A 196 -1.26 -3.16 -29.15
N GLY A 197 -1.82 -2.10 -28.57
CA GLY A 197 -3.24 -1.98 -28.28
C GLY A 197 -3.56 -0.72 -27.47
N CYS A 198 -4.73 -0.72 -26.82
CA CYS A 198 -5.17 0.41 -26.01
C CYS A 198 -4.39 0.45 -24.68
N ALA A 199 -3.81 1.60 -24.33
CA ALA A 199 -3.05 1.75 -23.09
C ALA A 199 -3.92 2.03 -21.85
N ILE A 200 -5.23 2.14 -22.01
CA ILE A 200 -6.16 2.43 -20.91
C ILE A 200 -6.36 1.19 -20.04
N PHE A 201 -6.09 1.36 -18.75
CA PHE A 201 -6.30 0.33 -17.74
C PHE A 201 -7.77 -0.14 -17.74
N GLY A 202 -7.96 -1.46 -17.80
CA GLY A 202 -9.30 -2.07 -17.82
C GLY A 202 -9.97 -2.14 -19.20
N CYS A 203 -9.36 -1.60 -20.26
CA CYS A 203 -9.88 -1.81 -21.61
C CYS A 203 -9.63 -3.25 -22.05
N ARG A 204 -10.64 -3.95 -22.60
CA ARG A 204 -10.49 -5.34 -23.11
C ARG A 204 -9.59 -5.46 -24.36
N ARG A 205 -9.19 -4.33 -24.94
CA ARG A 205 -8.17 -4.24 -26.00
C ARG A 205 -6.83 -3.72 -25.48
N ALA A 206 -6.68 -3.57 -24.16
CA ALA A 206 -5.37 -3.53 -23.56
C ALA A 206 -4.72 -4.89 -23.78
N ARG A 207 -3.52 -4.88 -24.36
CA ARG A 207 -2.75 -6.09 -24.59
C ARG A 207 -2.31 -6.73 -23.27
#